data_AF-R7RUM1-F1
#
_entry.id   AF-R7RUM1-F1
#
_cell.length_a   1.000
_cell.length_b   1.000
_cell.length_c   1.000
_cell.angle_alpha   90.00
_cell.angle_beta   90.00
_cell.angle_gamma   90.00
#
_symmetry.space_group_name_H-M   'P 1'
#
loop_
_entity.id
_entity.type
_entity.pdbx_description
1 polymer ?
#
loop_
_entity_poly.entity_id
_entity_poly.type
_entity_poly.pdbx_seq_one_letter_code
_entity_poly.pdbx_strand_id
1 'polypeptide(L)' 'MGAVILNGAVIGEDCIIAAGSVVTQGKEIPPRSLVMGTPAKVVRELTDEEIESIKKSAIHYKELAEAYR' A
#
# COMPACT_ATOMS: atom_id res chain seq x y z
N MET A 1 2.69 5.55 8.63
CA MET A 1 3.50 4.39 9.06
C MET A 1 4.70 4.27 8.11
N GLY A 2 5.93 4.13 8.63
CA GLY A 2 7.17 4.29 7.86
C GLY A 2 7.54 3.12 6.93
N ALA A 3 6.77 2.91 5.86
CA ALA A 3 7.23 2.09 4.73
C ALA A 3 8.20 2.89 3.85
N VAL A 4 9.19 2.22 3.26
CA VAL A 4 10.19 2.82 2.38
C VAL A 4 10.14 2.12 1.02
N ILE A 5 9.98 2.88 -0.05
CA ILE A 5 9.97 2.38 -1.43
C ILE A 5 11.20 2.93 -2.13
N LEU A 6 12.09 2.04 -2.56
CA LEU A 6 13.31 2.43 -3.27
C LEU A 6 13.04 2.66 -4.78
N ASN A 7 14.02 3.28 -5.44
CA ASN A 7 13.92 3.73 -6.83
C ASN A 7 13.48 2.63 -7.80
N GLY A 8 12.65 2.98 -8.78
CA GLY A 8 12.23 2.07 -9.84
C GLY A 8 11.35 0.89 -9.40
N ALA A 9 10.92 0.83 -8.14
CA ALA A 9 9.91 -0.14 -7.74
C ALA A 9 8.54 0.23 -8.36
N VAL A 10 7.80 -0.78 -8.80
CA VAL A 10 6.45 -0.64 -9.36
C VAL A 10 5.48 -1.37 -8.44
N ILE A 11 4.50 -0.62 -7.93
CA ILE A 11 3.46 -1.18 -7.05
C ILE A 11 2.19 -1.32 -7.87
N GLY A 12 1.70 -2.55 -8.01
CA GLY A 12 0.44 -2.83 -8.70
C GLY A 12 -0.76 -2.18 -8.00
N GLU A 13 -1.85 -2.07 -8.74
CA GLU A 13 -3.10 -1.48 -8.24
C GLU A 13 -3.62 -2.22 -7.01
N ASP A 14 -4.30 -1.50 -6.13
CA ASP A 14 -4.90 -2.02 -4.91
C ASP A 14 -3.92 -2.79 -3.99
N CYS A 15 -2.64 -2.43 -3.93
CA CYS A 15 -1.68 -3.05 -2.99
C CYS A 15 -1.71 -2.42 -1.59
N ILE A 16 -1.39 -3.22 -0.57
CA ILE A 16 -1.09 -2.75 0.79
C ILE A 16 0.37 -3.02 1.13
N ILE A 17 1.12 -1.97 1.41
CA ILE A 17 2.47 -2.06 1.97
C ILE A 17 2.39 -1.92 3.49
N ALA A 18 2.69 -2.99 4.22
CA ALA A 18 2.62 -3.01 5.66
C ALA A 18 3.63 -2.04 6.30
N ALA A 19 3.33 -1.60 7.51
CA ALA A 19 4.18 -0.70 8.28
C ALA A 19 5.61 -1.23 8.43
N GLY A 20 6.60 -0.34 8.28
CA GLY A 20 8.01 -0.69 8.45
C GLY A 20 8.61 -1.51 7.31
N SER A 21 7.88 -1.74 6.23
CA SER A 21 8.37 -2.53 5.10
C SER A 21 9.30 -1.73 4.20
N VAL A 22 10.32 -2.40 3.63
CA VAL A 22 11.25 -1.80 2.67
C VAL A 22 11.15 -2.52 1.33
N VAL A 23 10.52 -1.87 0.34
CA VAL A 23 10.46 -2.35 -1.04
C VAL A 23 11.77 -1.99 -1.75
N THR A 24 12.52 -3.00 -2.16
CA THR A 24 13.85 -2.83 -2.76
C THR A 24 13.79 -2.26 -4.18
N GLN A 25 14.93 -1.73 -4.65
CA GLN A 25 15.05 -1.09 -5.97
C GLN A 25 14.60 -2.04 -7.09
N GLY A 26 13.87 -1.52 -8.08
CA GLY A 26 13.41 -2.26 -9.26
C GLY A 26 12.38 -3.36 -8.98
N LYS A 27 11.83 -3.44 -7.76
CA LYS A 27 10.90 -4.51 -7.40
C LYS A 27 9.51 -4.24 -7.98
N GLU A 28 8.99 -5.22 -8.70
CA GLU A 28 7.61 -5.23 -9.21
C GLU A 28 6.72 -6.03 -8.27
N ILE A 29 5.65 -5.40 -7.78
CA ILE A 29 4.65 -6.01 -6.91
C ILE A 29 3.37 -6.21 -7.73
N PRO A 30 2.82 -7.43 -7.79
CA PRO A 30 1.58 -7.67 -8.53
C PRO A 30 0.39 -6.97 -7.86
N PRO A 31 -0.67 -6.65 -8.61
CA PRO A 31 -1.88 -6.01 -8.06
C PRO A 31 -2.47 -6.80 -6.88
N ARG A 32 -3.27 -6.11 -6.05
CA ARG A 32 -4.03 -6.70 -4.94
C ARG A 32 -3.15 -7.45 -3.93
N SER A 33 -1.90 -7.05 -3.75
CA SER A 33 -0.95 -7.74 -2.87
C SER A 33 -0.83 -7.12 -1.49
N LEU A 34 -0.78 -7.97 -0.45
CA LEU A 34 -0.26 -7.61 0.86
C LEU A 34 1.26 -7.85 0.90
N VAL A 35 2.01 -6.76 1.07
CA VAL A 35 3.47 -6.76 1.08
C VAL A 35 4.00 -6.39 2.45
N MET A 36 4.91 -7.18 3.01
CA MET A 36 5.50 -6.89 4.32
C MET A 36 6.99 -7.24 4.45
N GLY A 37 7.67 -6.56 5.38
CA GLY A 37 9.00 -6.90 5.86
C GLY A 37 10.14 -6.07 5.26
N THR A 38 11.36 -6.37 5.71
CA THR A 38 12.59 -5.69 5.29
C THR A 38 13.67 -6.76 5.05
N PRO A 39 13.90 -7.19 3.79
CA PRO A 39 13.28 -6.71 2.56
C PRO A 39 11.82 -7.19 2.38
N ALA A 40 10.99 -6.35 1.77
CA ALA A 40 9.57 -6.59 1.65
C ALA A 40 9.26 -7.72 0.65
N LYS A 41 8.29 -8.58 0.99
CA LYS A 41 7.81 -9.70 0.16
C LYS A 41 6.28 -9.71 0.09
N VAL A 42 5.73 -10.21 -1.02
CA VAL A 42 4.31 -10.52 -1.13
C VAL A 42 4.02 -11.70 -0.21
N VAL A 43 3.06 -11.55 0.69
CA VAL A 43 2.67 -12.60 1.65
C VAL A 43 1.39 -13.29 1.23
N ARG A 44 0.43 -12.54 0.69
CA ARG A 44 -0.83 -13.04 0.15
C ARG A 44 -1.51 -11.99 -0.72
N GLU A 45 -2.56 -12.41 -1.42
CA GLU A 45 -3.51 -11.49 -2.03
C GLU A 45 -4.42 -10.88 -0.95
N LEU A 46 -4.92 -9.67 -1.23
CA LEU A 46 -5.90 -8.96 -0.42
C LEU A 46 -7.31 -9.50 -0.64
N THR A 47 -8.11 -9.41 0.41
CA THR A 47 -9.54 -9.67 0.29
C THR A 47 -10.26 -8.43 -0.25
N ASP A 48 -11.47 -8.62 -0.80
CA ASP A 48 -12.27 -7.51 -1.29
C ASP A 48 -12.64 -6.53 -0.16
N GLU A 49 -12.84 -7.03 1.05
CA GLU A 49 -13.13 -6.20 2.22
C GLU A 49 -11.95 -5.28 2.59
N GLU A 50 -10.71 -5.77 2.47
CA GLU A 50 -9.50 -4.97 2.71
C GLU A 50 -9.37 -3.83 1.69
N ILE A 51 -9.66 -4.13 0.42
CA ILE A 51 -9.61 -3.14 -0.67
C ILE A 51 -10.70 -2.07 -0.47
N GLU A 52 -11.94 -2.49 -0.18
CA GLU A 52 -13.04 -1.55 0.06
C GLU A 52 -12.81 -0.69 1.31
N SER A 53 -12.19 -1.23 2.35
CA SER A 53 -11.81 -0.47 3.55
C SER A 53 -10.83 0.66 3.22
N ILE A 54 -9.86 0.41 2.35
CA ILE A 54 -8.88 1.43 1.94
C ILE A 54 -9.51 2.49 1.05
N LYS A 55 -10.38 2.11 0.11
CA LYS A 55 -11.11 3.09 -0.71
C LYS A 55 -11.96 4.02 0.16
N LYS A 56 -12.68 3.47 1.15
CA LYS A 56 -13.43 4.26 2.13
C LYS A 56 -12.52 5.19 2.93
N SER A 57 -11.36 4.71 3.36
CA SER A 57 -10.36 5.52 4.06
C SER A 57 -9.88 6.68 3.19
N ALA A 58 -9.59 6.46 1.91
CA ALA A 58 -9.16 7.50 0.98
C ALA A 58 -10.22 8.61 0.82
N ILE A 59 -11.50 8.24 0.67
CA ILE A 59 -12.62 9.19 0.62
C ILE A 59 -12.68 10.00 1.91
N HIS A 60 -12.62 9.33 3.06
CA HIS A 60 -12.69 9.99 4.36
C HIS A 60 -11.56 11.01 4.58
N TYR A 61 -10.32 10.67 4.20
CA TYR A 61 -9.19 11.60 4.30
C TYR A 61 -9.34 12.79 3.36
N LYS A 62 -9.96 12.62 2.18
CA LYS A 62 -10.27 13.73 1.29
C LYS A 62 -11.28 14.69 1.94
N GLU A 63 -12.37 14.17 2.50
CA GLU A 63 -13.39 14.98 3.19
C GLU A 63 -12.79 15.75 4.38
N LEU A 64 -11.95 15.08 5.18
CA LEU A 64 -11.21 15.73 6.26
C LEU A 64 -10.28 16.82 5.72
N ALA A 65 -9.54 16.56 4.64
CA ALA A 65 -8.66 17.57 4.06
C ALA A 65 -9.44 18.81 3.56
N GLU A 66 -10.66 18.65 3.06
CA GLU A 66 -11.54 19.76 2.68
C GLU A 66 -12.08 20.53 3.89
N ALA A 67 -12.40 19.83 4.99
CA ALA A 67 -12.93 20.44 6.20
C ALA A 67 -11.89 21.26 7.00
N TYR A 68 -10.61 20.92 6.88
CA TYR A 68 -9.50 21.58 7.60
C TYR A 68 -8.61 22.45 6.70
N ARG A 69 -9.10 22.82 5.51
CA ARG A 69 -8.40 23.69 4.55
C ARG A 69 -8.65 25.17 4.84
#